data_AF-A0A397CPJ1-F1
#
_entry.id   AF-A0A397CPJ1-F1
#
_cell.length_a   1.000
_cell.length_b   1.000
_cell.length_c   1.000
_cell.angle_alpha   90.00
_cell.angle_beta   90.00
_cell.angle_gamma   90.00
#
_symmetry.space_group_name_H-M   'P 1'
#
loop_
_entity.id
_entity.type
_entity.pdbx_description
1 polymer ?
#
loop_
_entity_poly.entity_id
_entity_poly.type
_entity_poly.pdbx_seq_one_letter_code
_entity_poly.pdbx_strand_id
1 'polypeptide(L)'
;MEVHIVYAVPNTALDDLYNGHQVDGRLVLVDRGDVPIADKARRVQEAGGTGMVVVDSGECGAAFACGVLGSPRQNGFLEQDEWVKWRDMHIPVVLVLQPDGDRIKAAMDLVQMDMPDLGLQYVLRE
;
A
#
# COMPACT_ATOMS: atom_id res chain seq x y z
N MET A 1 -14.61 13.08 -12.28
CA MET A 1 -14.20 12.68 -10.92
C MET A 1 -12.71 12.89 -10.83
N GLU A 2 -12.29 13.68 -9.85
CA GLU A 2 -10.88 13.87 -9.52
C GLU A 2 -10.50 12.73 -8.56
N VAL A 3 -9.56 11.87 -8.97
CA VAL A 3 -9.09 10.76 -8.12
C VAL A 3 -7.85 11.27 -7.39
N HIS A 4 -7.98 11.49 -6.09
CA HIS A 4 -6.85 11.84 -5.24
C HIS A 4 -6.20 10.57 -4.69
N ILE A 5 -4.87 10.54 -4.69
CA ILE A 5 -4.11 9.52 -3.99
C ILE A 5 -4.04 9.90 -2.51
N VAL A 6 -4.35 8.96 -1.63
CA VAL A 6 -4.24 9.13 -0.17
C VAL A 6 -3.17 8.20 0.37
N TYR A 7 -2.38 8.69 1.33
CA TYR A 7 -1.38 7.87 1.98
C TYR A 7 -2.02 7.13 3.16
N ALA A 8 -1.85 5.81 3.23
CA ALA A 8 -2.37 5.01 4.33
C ALA A 8 -1.78 5.42 5.68
N VAL A 9 -2.58 5.30 6.73
CA VAL A 9 -2.13 5.38 8.13
C VAL A 9 -2.66 4.12 8.82
N PRO A 10 -1.82 3.17 9.26
CA PRO A 10 -0.36 3.17 9.19
C PRO A 10 0.16 3.18 7.75
N ASN A 11 1.31 3.82 7.51
CA ASN A 11 1.95 3.93 6.19
C ASN A 11 2.22 2.57 5.53
N THR A 12 2.42 1.53 6.33
CA THR A 12 2.64 0.15 5.85
C THR A 12 1.38 -0.72 5.90
N ALA A 13 0.22 -0.19 6.31
CA ALA A 13 -1.00 -0.98 6.53
C ALA A 13 -0.75 -2.25 7.37
N LEU A 14 0.11 -2.12 8.40
CA LEU A 14 0.40 -3.18 9.37
C LEU A 14 -0.86 -3.60 10.15
N ASP A 15 -1.76 -2.65 10.37
CA ASP A 15 -3.05 -2.77 11.04
C ASP A 15 -4.14 -2.07 10.19
N ASP A 16 -5.40 -2.11 10.66
CA ASP A 16 -6.52 -1.41 10.05
C ASP A 16 -6.21 0.07 9.81
N LEU A 17 -6.80 0.67 8.76
CA LEU A 17 -6.46 2.04 8.37
C LEU A 17 -7.15 3.07 9.28
N TYR A 18 -6.36 3.85 10.00
CA TYR A 18 -6.81 4.84 10.98
C TYR A 18 -7.36 6.10 10.30
N ASN A 19 -7.02 6.31 9.03
CA ASN A 19 -7.54 7.41 8.21
C ASN A 19 -8.64 6.97 7.23
N GLY A 20 -9.51 6.03 7.62
CA GLY A 20 -10.60 5.51 6.77
C GLY A 20 -11.46 6.58 6.09
N HIS A 21 -11.73 7.70 6.78
CA HIS A 21 -12.47 8.84 6.20
C HIS A 21 -11.76 9.52 5.01
N GLN A 22 -10.43 9.40 4.93
CA GLN A 22 -9.63 9.84 3.80
C GLN A 22 -9.52 8.74 2.73
N VAL A 23 -9.60 7.46 3.12
CA VAL A 23 -9.44 6.34 2.20
C VAL A 23 -10.67 6.08 1.34
N ASP A 24 -11.88 6.23 1.90
CA ASP A 24 -13.13 5.87 1.22
C ASP A 24 -13.26 6.53 -0.16
N GLY A 25 -13.45 5.70 -1.19
CA GLY A 25 -13.58 6.13 -2.58
C GLY A 25 -12.27 6.51 -3.29
N ARG A 26 -11.09 6.34 -2.67
CA ARG A 26 -9.80 6.85 -3.19
C ARG A 26 -8.75 5.76 -3.48
N LEU A 27 -7.76 6.12 -4.29
CA LEU A 27 -6.58 5.28 -4.54
C LEU A 27 -5.62 5.42 -3.37
N VAL A 28 -5.19 4.31 -2.77
CA VAL A 28 -4.37 4.34 -1.55
C VAL A 28 -2.92 3.99 -1.86
N LEU A 29 -2.00 4.87 -1.47
CA LEU A 29 -0.57 4.59 -1.45
C LEU A 29 -0.21 3.89 -0.14
N VAL A 30 0.58 2.82 -0.21
CA VAL A 30 1.01 2.03 0.96
C VAL A 30 2.48 1.66 0.78
N ASP A 31 3.29 1.85 1.81
CA ASP A 31 4.68 1.37 1.79
C ASP A 31 4.72 -0.16 2.02
N ARG A 32 5.61 -0.83 1.29
CA ARG A 32 5.97 -2.22 1.60
C ARG A 32 6.57 -2.28 3.01
N GLY A 33 6.35 -3.41 3.68
CA GLY A 33 6.79 -3.61 5.06
C GLY A 33 6.63 -5.08 5.41
N ASP A 34 6.44 -5.37 6.69
CA ASP A 34 6.59 -6.74 7.22
C ASP A 34 5.38 -7.66 7.00
N VAL A 35 4.24 -7.10 6.57
CA VAL A 35 3.02 -7.89 6.30
C VAL A 35 2.83 -8.17 4.81
N PRO A 36 2.20 -9.32 4.45
CA PRO A 36 1.90 -9.67 3.06
C PRO A 36 1.09 -8.58 2.34
N ILE A 37 1.32 -8.42 1.03
CA ILE A 37 0.64 -7.39 0.24
C ILE A 37 -0.85 -7.68 0.13
N ALA A 38 -1.25 -8.95 0.07
CA ALA A 38 -2.66 -9.33 0.08
C ALA A 38 -3.38 -8.85 1.36
N ASP A 39 -2.70 -8.92 2.51
CA ASP A 39 -3.26 -8.48 3.79
C ASP A 39 -3.39 -6.95 3.85
N LYS A 40 -2.45 -6.20 3.24
CA LYS A 40 -2.57 -4.74 3.06
C LYS A 40 -3.75 -4.40 2.15
N ALA A 41 -3.87 -5.09 1.01
CA ALA A 41 -4.92 -4.89 0.03
C ALA A 41 -6.32 -5.11 0.65
N ARG A 42 -6.46 -6.15 1.47
CA ARG A 42 -7.69 -6.44 2.19
C ARG A 42 -8.11 -5.28 3.09
N ARG A 43 -7.17 -4.72 3.86
CA ARG A 43 -7.44 -3.58 4.75
C ARG A 43 -7.79 -2.31 3.98
N VAL A 44 -7.14 -2.05 2.84
CA VAL A 44 -7.51 -0.95 1.94
C VAL A 44 -8.94 -1.13 1.41
N GLN A 45 -9.29 -2.35 0.98
CA GLN A 45 -10.62 -2.68 0.47
C GLN A 45 -11.69 -2.52 1.56
N GLU A 46 -11.45 -3.00 2.77
CA GLU A 46 -12.36 -2.88 3.91
C GLU A 46 -12.56 -1.43 4.35
N ALA A 47 -11.55 -0.57 4.17
CA ALA A 47 -11.65 0.87 4.41
C ALA A 47 -12.34 1.66 3.28
N GLY A 48 -12.82 0.99 2.21
CA GLY A 48 -13.50 1.64 1.08
C GLY A 48 -12.57 2.16 -0.02
N GLY A 49 -11.28 1.84 0.03
CA GLY A 49 -10.33 2.22 -1.02
C GLY A 49 -10.70 1.59 -2.36
N THR A 50 -10.51 2.35 -3.45
CA THR A 50 -10.84 1.90 -4.82
C THR A 50 -9.67 1.27 -5.56
N GLY A 51 -8.50 1.23 -4.93
CA GLY A 51 -7.28 0.62 -5.44
C GLY A 51 -6.12 0.81 -4.45
N MET A 52 -5.05 0.04 -4.65
CA MET A 52 -3.83 0.16 -3.86
C MET A 52 -2.59 0.27 -4.75
N VAL A 53 -1.73 1.24 -4.45
CA VAL A 53 -0.37 1.38 -4.98
C VAL A 53 0.59 1.03 -3.86
N VAL A 54 1.35 -0.05 -4.01
CA VAL A 54 2.38 -0.46 -3.05
C VAL A 54 3.72 0.09 -3.50
N VAL A 55 4.42 0.80 -2.61
CA VAL A 55 5.78 1.28 -2.83
C VAL A 55 6.77 0.23 -2.34
N ASP A 56 7.65 -0.23 -3.22
CA ASP A 56 8.72 -1.17 -2.84
C ASP A 56 9.66 -0.62 -1.75
N SER A 57 10.32 -1.52 -1.02
CA SER A 57 11.32 -1.21 0.02
C SER A 57 12.69 -0.79 -0.53
N GLY A 58 12.88 -0.77 -1.86
CA GLY A 58 14.13 -0.42 -2.53
C GLY A 58 14.98 -1.63 -2.94
N GLU A 59 14.47 -2.84 -2.71
CA GLU A 59 15.13 -4.09 -3.11
C GLU A 59 14.95 -4.37 -4.61
N CYS A 60 13.93 -3.78 -5.25
CA CYS A 60 13.60 -3.96 -6.65
C CYS A 60 14.42 -3.07 -7.58
N GLY A 61 15.16 -3.71 -8.50
CA GLY A 61 15.71 -3.04 -9.68
C GLY A 61 14.63 -2.74 -10.73
N ALA A 62 15.00 -2.00 -11.78
CA ALA A 62 14.08 -1.56 -12.84
C ALA A 62 13.33 -2.69 -13.57
N ALA A 63 13.87 -3.91 -13.56
CA ALA A 63 13.23 -5.09 -14.12
C ALA A 63 12.31 -5.82 -13.13
N PHE A 64 12.12 -5.28 -11.92
CA PHE A 64 11.43 -5.94 -10.81
C PHE A 64 11.94 -7.38 -10.58
N ALA A 65 13.26 -7.54 -10.47
CA ALA A 65 13.91 -8.83 -10.23
C ALA A 65 14.44 -8.90 -8.79
N CYS A 66 13.54 -8.92 -7.81
CA CYS A 66 13.84 -8.74 -6.37
C CYS A 66 13.23 -9.79 -5.44
N GLY A 67 12.86 -10.95 -5.98
CA GLY A 67 12.14 -11.99 -5.25
C GLY A 67 10.83 -12.33 -5.96
N VAL A 68 9.85 -12.86 -5.23
CA VAL A 68 8.62 -13.36 -5.86
C VAL A 68 7.69 -12.20 -6.16
N LEU A 69 7.22 -12.08 -7.42
CA LEU A 69 6.36 -11.01 -7.94
C LEU A 69 5.25 -11.57 -8.83
N GLY A 70 4.61 -12.63 -8.35
CA GLY A 70 3.41 -13.18 -8.95
C GLY A 70 3.67 -14.27 -9.99
N SER A 71 3.03 -15.43 -9.79
CA SER A 71 2.53 -16.23 -10.90
C SER A 71 1.26 -16.97 -10.46
N PRO A 72 0.28 -17.21 -11.36
CA PRO A 72 -0.92 -17.99 -11.02
C PRO A 72 -0.65 -19.41 -10.50
N ARG A 73 0.60 -19.90 -10.60
CA ARG A 73 1.01 -21.25 -10.22
C ARG A 73 1.82 -21.33 -8.93
N GLN A 74 2.28 -20.19 -8.40
CA GLN A 74 3.19 -20.17 -7.25
C GLN A 74 2.63 -19.34 -6.10
N ASN A 75 2.49 -18.02 -6.25
CA ASN A 75 1.91 -17.08 -5.26
C ASN A 75 1.70 -15.70 -5.92
N GLY A 76 1.19 -14.71 -5.17
CA GLY A 76 1.09 -13.30 -5.56
C GLY A 76 2.43 -12.54 -5.49
N PHE A 77 2.40 -11.29 -5.04
CA PHE A 77 3.57 -10.37 -5.01
C PHE A 77 4.66 -10.75 -4.00
N LEU A 78 4.47 -11.79 -3.19
CA LEU A 78 5.42 -12.34 -2.23
C LEU A 78 5.17 -13.84 -2.09
N GLU A 79 6.11 -14.58 -1.49
CA GLU A 79 5.88 -16.00 -1.15
C GLU A 79 4.74 -16.16 -0.13
N GLN A 80 4.55 -15.18 0.76
CA GLN A 80 3.48 -15.18 1.76
C GLN A 80 2.11 -14.73 1.20
N ASP A 81 2.07 -14.28 -0.07
CA ASP A 81 0.85 -13.87 -0.76
C ASP A 81 0.17 -15.08 -1.42
N GLU A 82 -0.31 -16.00 -0.60
CA GLU A 82 -1.02 -17.19 -1.06
C GLU A 82 -2.21 -16.81 -1.97
N TRP A 83 -2.37 -17.52 -3.10
CA TRP A 83 -3.41 -17.23 -4.10
C TRP A 83 -4.82 -17.10 -3.50
N VAL A 84 -5.12 -17.86 -2.46
CA VAL A 84 -6.43 -17.89 -1.80
C VAL A 84 -6.78 -16.54 -1.16
N LYS A 85 -5.78 -15.79 -0.67
CA LYS A 85 -5.98 -14.46 -0.09
C LYS A 85 -6.45 -13.43 -1.12
N TRP A 86 -6.22 -13.69 -2.41
CA TRP A 86 -6.60 -12.82 -3.51
C TRP A 86 -7.99 -13.11 -4.07
N ARG A 87 -8.61 -14.25 -3.72
CA ARG A 87 -9.87 -14.70 -4.32
C ARG A 87 -11.01 -13.69 -4.17
N ASP A 88 -11.05 -13.02 -3.02
CA ASP A 88 -12.11 -12.08 -2.65
C ASP A 88 -11.63 -10.61 -2.77
N MET A 89 -10.46 -10.40 -3.39
CA MET A 89 -9.91 -9.08 -3.70
C MET A 89 -10.54 -8.55 -4.99
N HIS A 90 -11.20 -7.39 -4.90
CA HIS A 90 -11.85 -6.74 -6.04
C HIS A 90 -11.33 -5.33 -6.32
N ILE A 91 -10.36 -4.85 -5.54
CA ILE A 91 -9.62 -3.62 -5.84
C ILE A 91 -8.36 -3.94 -6.68
N PRO A 92 -7.99 -3.08 -7.66
CA PRO A 92 -6.72 -3.20 -8.35
C PRO A 92 -5.55 -2.95 -7.39
N VAL A 93 -4.51 -3.77 -7.50
CA VAL A 93 -3.26 -3.64 -6.73
C VAL A 93 -2.08 -3.55 -7.69
N VAL A 94 -1.26 -2.51 -7.54
CA VAL A 94 -0.05 -2.30 -8.35
C VAL A 94 1.16 -2.06 -7.45
N LEU A 95 2.30 -2.59 -7.85
CA LEU A 95 3.59 -2.32 -7.20
C LEU A 95 4.37 -1.27 -8.01
N VAL A 96 4.96 -0.29 -7.34
CA VAL A 96 5.86 0.70 -7.92
C VAL A 96 7.22 0.64 -7.24
N LEU A 97 8.28 1.06 -7.95
CA LEU A 97 9.62 1.15 -7.38
C LEU A 97 9.68 2.25 -6.31
N GLN A 98 10.56 2.09 -5.33
CA GLN A 98 10.78 3.07 -4.27
C GLN A 98 11.00 4.50 -4.81
N PRO A 99 11.85 4.75 -5.82
CA PRO A 99 12.07 6.10 -6.32
C PRO A 99 10.81 6.75 -6.92
N ASP A 100 9.90 5.95 -7.48
CA ASP A 100 8.63 6.46 -8.03
C ASP A 100 7.60 6.69 -6.93
N GLY A 101 7.53 5.81 -5.92
CA GLY A 101 6.72 6.03 -4.73
C GLY A 101 7.15 7.28 -3.95
N ASP A 102 8.46 7.52 -3.82
CA ASP A 102 9.00 8.71 -3.16
C ASP A 102 8.65 10.00 -3.92
N ARG A 103 8.63 9.97 -5.26
CA ARG A 103 8.15 11.09 -6.09
C ARG A 103 6.67 11.37 -5.86
N ILE A 104 5.84 10.33 -5.72
CA ILE A 104 4.42 10.49 -5.38
C ILE A 104 4.30 11.13 -3.99
N LYS A 105 4.99 10.58 -2.98
CA LYS A 105 4.98 11.11 -1.59
C LYS A 105 5.44 12.57 -1.53
N ALA A 106 6.48 12.95 -2.29
CA ALA A 106 6.99 14.32 -2.34
C ALA A 106 6.01 15.32 -3.00
N ALA A 107 5.07 14.84 -3.83
CA ALA A 107 4.02 15.67 -4.42
C ALA A 107 2.78 15.82 -3.53
N MET A 108 2.71 15.08 -2.42
CA MET A 108 1.61 15.12 -1.46
C MET A 108 1.91 16.12 -0.34
N ASP A 109 0.88 16.77 0.21
CA ASP A 109 1.01 17.63 1.39
C ASP A 109 1.05 16.77 2.67
N LEU A 110 2.20 16.16 2.94
CA LEU A 110 2.43 15.26 4.07
C LEU A 110 3.16 15.96 5.22
N VAL A 111 2.79 15.61 6.45
CA VAL A 111 3.53 15.94 7.68
C VAL A 111 3.87 14.69 8.45
N GLN A 112 4.99 14.72 9.17
CA GLN A 112 5.32 13.65 10.11
C GLN A 112 4.59 13.85 11.43
N MET A 113 4.03 12.77 11.96
CA MET A 113 3.37 12.71 13.25
C MET A 113 3.82 11.44 13.98
N ASP A 114 4.22 11.58 15.24
CA ASP A 114 4.48 10.44 16.11
C ASP A 114 3.16 9.93 16.70
N MET A 115 2.83 8.68 16.44
CA MET A 115 1.58 8.06 16.86
C MET A 115 1.90 6.97 17.90
N PRO A 116 1.26 6.97 19.09
CA PRO A 116 1.65 6.14 20.24
C PRO A 116 1.87 4.65 19.94
N ASP A 117 1.08 4.05 19.05
CA ASP A 117 1.12 2.62 18.74
C ASP A 117 1.79 2.29 17.40
N LEU A 118 2.11 3.30 16.58
CA LEU A 118 2.64 3.14 15.22
C LEU A 118 4.02 3.79 15.03
N GLY A 119 4.48 4.58 16.01
CA GLY A 119 5.66 5.41 15.89
C GLY A 119 5.48 6.53 14.87
N LEU A 120 6.58 6.92 14.23
CA LEU A 120 6.61 8.01 13.26
C LEU A 120 5.87 7.63 11.96
N GLN A 121 4.82 8.37 11.64
CA GLN A 121 4.02 8.21 10.43
C GLN A 121 3.99 9.51 9.62
N TYR A 122 3.87 9.39 8.30
CA TYR A 122 3.47 10.51 7.45
C TYR A 122 1.96 10.51 7.29
N VAL A 123 1.34 11.65 7.55
CA VAL A 123 -0.11 11.86 7.43
C VAL A 123 -0.38 13.01 6.49
N LEU A 124 -1.52 12.98 5.78
CA LEU A 124 -1.98 14.14 5.01
C LEU A 124 -2.23 15.31 5.96
N ARG A 125 -1.76 16.50 5.58
CA ARG A 125 -2.09 17.74 6.28
C ARG A 125 -3.57 18.07 6.05
N GLU A 126 -4.31 18.26 7.12
CA GLU A 126 -5.70 18.77 7.10
C GLU A 126 -5.76 20.29 6.97
#